data_AF-A0A3D6BYU9-F1
#
_entry.id   AF-A0A3D6BYU9-F1
#
_cell.length_a   1.000
_cell.length_b   1.000
_cell.length_c   1.000
_cell.angle_alpha   90.00
_cell.angle_beta   90.00
_cell.angle_gamma   90.00
#
_symmetry.space_group_name_H-M   'P 1'
#
loop_
_entity.id
_entity.type
_entity.pdbx_description
1 polymer ?
#
loop_
_entity_poly.entity_id
_entity_poly.type
_entity_poly.pdbx_seq_one_letter_code
_entity_poly.pdbx_strand_id
1 'polypeptide(L)'
;MNAYTKKEMMVISAARMITDRDIVFCGTGISMLAAVAAKHIYAPKSTIFFETGAIDSALEHLPLAVSDSRVMTGSAAFCSLVEAFSFMQNKKTSARIVGIIGAAQIDPYGNLNSTMIGDYGDVKQRFPGSGGACDLASFVNTILAFMKLEKRKFVEQLDYLTSPGWRPMGKSRETCGLRPQGPKAVITDMGIMKFDKTTHRMYLDQY
;
A
#
# COMPACT_ATOMS: atom_id res chain seq x y z
N MET A 1 22.10 -23.71 -4.99
CA MET A 1 20.97 -22.76 -5.09
C MET A 1 21.27 -21.61 -4.15
N ASN A 2 21.24 -20.37 -4.63
CA ASN A 2 21.43 -19.23 -3.73
C ASN A 2 20.22 -19.12 -2.78
N ALA A 3 20.50 -18.91 -1.49
CA ALA A 3 19.46 -18.67 -0.51
C ALA A 3 18.76 -17.33 -0.79
N TYR A 4 17.42 -17.30 -0.73
CA TYR A 4 16.65 -16.06 -0.86
C TYR A 4 16.66 -15.27 0.45
N THR A 5 16.50 -13.95 0.34
CA THR A 5 16.39 -13.02 1.45
C THR A 5 14.93 -12.86 1.88
N LYS A 6 14.72 -12.41 3.13
CA LYS A 6 13.37 -12.10 3.65
C LYS A 6 12.65 -11.04 2.80
N LYS A 7 13.38 -10.05 2.27
CA LYS A 7 12.80 -9.00 1.41
C LYS A 7 12.30 -9.57 0.08
N GLU A 8 13.05 -10.48 -0.55
CA GLU A 8 12.60 -11.16 -1.76
C GLU A 8 11.34 -12.00 -1.50
N MET A 9 11.27 -12.67 -0.35
CA MET A 9 10.06 -13.40 0.04
C MET A 9 8.85 -12.46 0.21
N MET A 10 9.03 -11.31 0.87
CA MET A 10 7.96 -10.30 0.98
C MET A 10 7.48 -9.80 -0.39
N VAL A 11 8.42 -9.51 -1.29
CA VAL A 11 8.14 -9.05 -2.67
C VAL A 11 7.32 -10.09 -3.43
N ILE A 12 7.76 -11.35 -3.43
CA ILE A 12 7.09 -12.42 -4.16
C ILE A 12 5.71 -12.74 -3.55
N SER A 13 5.59 -12.70 -2.23
CA SER A 13 4.31 -12.86 -1.54
C SER A 13 3.29 -11.80 -1.96
N ALA A 14 3.71 -10.52 -2.06
CA ALA A 14 2.84 -9.46 -2.56
C ALA A 14 2.53 -9.61 -4.05
N ALA A 15 3.54 -9.94 -4.85
CA ALA A 15 3.41 -10.06 -6.29
C ALA A 15 2.38 -11.14 -6.70
N ARG A 16 2.31 -12.24 -5.95
CA ARG A 16 1.31 -13.32 -6.14
C ARG A 16 -0.13 -12.89 -5.83
N MET A 17 -0.32 -11.81 -5.08
CA MET A 17 -1.64 -11.29 -4.75
C MET A 17 -2.20 -10.34 -5.82
N ILE A 18 -1.36 -9.94 -6.78
CA ILE A 18 -1.75 -9.12 -7.92
C ILE A 18 -2.20 -10.03 -9.06
N THR A 19 -3.30 -9.65 -9.71
CA THR A 19 -3.92 -10.40 -10.80
C THR A 19 -3.93 -9.60 -12.11
N ASP A 20 -4.10 -10.30 -13.23
CA ASP A 20 -4.21 -9.66 -14.53
C ASP A 20 -5.35 -8.61 -14.53
N ARG A 21 -5.07 -7.44 -15.11
CA ARG A 21 -5.95 -6.26 -15.17
C ARG A 21 -6.15 -5.51 -13.85
N ASP A 22 -5.44 -5.87 -12.79
CA ASP A 22 -5.30 -4.99 -11.62
C ASP A 22 -4.51 -3.73 -12.01
N ILE A 23 -4.89 -2.62 -11.38
CA ILE A 23 -4.23 -1.32 -11.50
C ILE A 23 -3.43 -1.10 -10.22
N VAL A 24 -2.13 -1.34 -10.27
CA VAL A 24 -1.27 -1.36 -9.09
C VAL A 24 -0.75 0.04 -8.79
N PHE A 25 -1.17 0.60 -7.65
CA PHE A 25 -0.60 1.80 -7.06
C PHE A 25 0.56 1.41 -6.15
N CYS A 26 1.76 1.90 -6.45
CA CYS A 26 2.92 1.65 -5.61
C CYS A 26 3.78 2.90 -5.45
N GLY A 27 4.43 3.00 -4.29
CA GLY A 27 5.43 4.02 -4.00
C GLY A 27 6.82 3.58 -4.46
N THR A 28 7.82 3.79 -3.62
CA THR A 28 9.23 3.48 -3.92
C THR A 28 9.72 2.21 -3.19
N GLY A 29 10.84 1.65 -3.65
CA GLY A 29 11.52 0.54 -2.98
C GLY A 29 10.81 -0.81 -3.17
N ILE A 30 10.62 -1.57 -2.08
CA ILE A 30 10.12 -2.95 -2.19
C ILE A 30 8.67 -3.03 -2.70
N SER A 31 7.85 -2.00 -2.52
CA SER A 31 6.47 -1.96 -3.05
C SER A 31 6.47 -1.85 -4.58
N MET A 32 7.33 -0.99 -5.13
CA MET A 32 7.57 -0.88 -6.57
C MET A 32 8.11 -2.19 -7.14
N LEU A 33 9.10 -2.79 -6.46
CA LEU A 33 9.65 -4.08 -6.87
C LEU A 33 8.58 -5.19 -6.87
N ALA A 34 7.64 -5.20 -5.91
CA ALA A 34 6.51 -6.13 -5.92
C ALA A 34 5.57 -5.92 -7.10
N ALA A 35 5.25 -4.67 -7.45
CA ALA A 35 4.42 -4.35 -8.61
C ALA A 35 5.09 -4.77 -9.93
N VAL A 36 6.38 -4.47 -10.09
CA VAL A 36 7.18 -4.87 -11.26
C VAL A 36 7.29 -6.41 -11.32
N ALA A 37 7.60 -7.07 -10.21
CA ALA A 37 7.67 -8.53 -10.15
C ALA A 37 6.32 -9.17 -10.52
N ALA A 38 5.21 -8.61 -10.05
CA ALA A 38 3.88 -9.06 -10.45
C ALA A 38 3.70 -8.94 -11.96
N LYS A 39 3.95 -7.76 -12.54
CA LYS A 39 3.81 -7.54 -13.99
C LYS A 39 4.67 -8.49 -14.81
N HIS A 40 5.91 -8.76 -14.40
CA HIS A 40 6.80 -9.63 -15.17
C HIS A 40 6.56 -11.14 -14.98
N ILE A 41 6.01 -11.58 -13.85
CA ILE A 41 5.96 -13.01 -13.49
C ILE A 41 4.52 -13.55 -13.41
N TYR A 42 3.61 -12.82 -12.77
CA TYR A 42 2.31 -13.34 -12.36
C TYR A 42 1.12 -12.71 -13.10
N ALA A 43 1.21 -11.42 -13.44
CA ALA A 43 0.13 -10.63 -14.01
C ALA A 43 0.62 -9.69 -15.14
N PRO A 44 1.04 -10.21 -16.31
CA PRO A 44 1.54 -9.41 -17.44
C PRO A 44 0.61 -8.33 -17.96
N LYS A 45 -0.71 -8.47 -17.71
CA LYS A 45 -1.73 -7.50 -18.12
C LYS A 45 -2.15 -6.58 -16.97
N SER A 46 -1.43 -6.58 -15.85
CA SER A 46 -1.58 -5.55 -14.82
C SER A 46 -1.01 -4.21 -15.31
N THR A 47 -1.57 -3.12 -14.79
CA THR A 47 -1.13 -1.75 -15.09
C THR A 47 -0.49 -1.16 -13.84
N ILE A 48 0.73 -0.65 -13.94
CA ILE A 48 1.37 0.06 -12.83
C ILE A 48 1.11 1.55 -13.01
N PHE A 49 0.69 2.24 -11.96
CA PHE A 49 0.55 3.71 -11.99
C PHE A 49 1.19 4.37 -10.78
N PHE A 50 1.63 5.61 -10.98
CA PHE A 50 2.30 6.43 -9.99
C PHE A 50 1.55 7.72 -9.71
N GLU A 51 1.64 8.23 -8.48
CA GLU A 51 1.01 9.51 -8.08
C GLU A 51 1.55 10.72 -8.85
N THR A 52 2.74 10.59 -9.44
CA THR A 52 3.35 11.59 -10.33
C THR A 52 2.69 11.65 -11.71
N GLY A 53 1.77 10.74 -12.02
CA GLY A 53 0.95 10.78 -13.22
C GLY A 53 1.43 9.91 -14.39
N ALA A 54 2.45 9.08 -14.19
CA ALA A 54 2.82 8.08 -15.18
C ALA A 54 1.85 6.87 -15.10
N ILE A 55 1.26 6.51 -16.24
CA ILE A 55 0.35 5.37 -16.38
C ILE A 55 1.01 4.30 -17.24
N ASP A 56 1.03 3.08 -16.72
CA ASP A 56 1.62 1.88 -17.31
C ASP A 56 3.08 2.07 -17.76
N SER A 57 3.92 2.50 -16.81
CA SER A 57 5.36 2.69 -17.04
C SER A 57 6.06 1.39 -17.46
N ALA A 58 6.80 1.44 -18.57
CA ALA A 58 7.69 0.37 -19.02
C ALA A 58 9.01 0.37 -18.22
N LEU A 59 8.96 -0.13 -16.99
CA LEU A 59 10.10 -0.11 -16.07
C LEU A 59 11.14 -1.20 -16.38
N GLU A 60 12.12 -0.88 -17.23
CA GLU A 60 13.28 -1.76 -17.50
C GLU A 60 14.27 -1.84 -16.33
N HIS A 61 14.40 -0.74 -15.59
CA HIS A 61 15.23 -0.62 -14.40
C HIS A 61 14.42 -0.03 -13.28
N LEU A 62 14.63 -0.49 -12.05
CA LEU A 62 13.92 0.05 -10.89
C LEU A 62 14.30 1.52 -10.66
N PRO A 63 13.32 2.44 -10.74
CA PRO A 63 13.51 3.83 -10.35
C PRO A 63 13.86 3.98 -8.87
N LEU A 64 14.63 5.02 -8.53
CA LEU A 64 14.95 5.32 -7.13
C LEU A 64 13.77 5.97 -6.40
N ALA A 65 13.02 6.81 -7.11
CA ALA A 65 11.87 7.53 -6.61
C ALA A 65 10.73 7.54 -7.62
N VAL A 66 9.51 7.87 -7.18
CA VAL A 66 8.36 8.04 -8.09
C VAL A 66 8.51 9.25 -9.03
N SER A 67 9.40 10.18 -8.70
CA SER A 67 9.76 11.37 -9.49
C SER A 67 10.96 11.15 -10.43
N ASP A 68 11.51 9.95 -10.46
CA ASP A 68 12.61 9.59 -11.34
C ASP A 68 12.14 9.58 -12.81
N SER A 69 12.95 10.11 -13.73
CA SER A 69 12.57 10.18 -15.15
C SER A 69 12.23 8.82 -15.74
N ARG A 70 12.82 7.73 -15.21
CA ARG A 70 12.53 6.35 -15.64
C ARG A 70 11.09 5.92 -15.37
N VAL A 71 10.39 6.55 -14.42
CA VAL A 71 8.95 6.33 -14.23
C VAL A 71 8.16 6.87 -15.41
N MET A 72 8.60 7.99 -15.98
CA MET A 72 7.92 8.64 -17.09
C MET A 72 8.34 8.06 -18.45
N THR A 73 9.62 7.74 -18.63
CA THR A 73 10.12 7.21 -19.90
C THR A 73 9.41 5.89 -20.25
N GLY A 74 8.74 5.87 -21.41
CA GLY A 74 8.04 4.68 -21.91
C GLY A 74 6.70 4.39 -21.23
N SER A 75 6.14 5.30 -20.43
CA SER A 75 4.77 5.15 -19.93
C SER A 75 3.74 5.29 -21.05
N ALA A 76 2.66 4.52 -20.99
CA ALA A 76 1.59 4.56 -21.98
C ALA A 76 0.84 5.91 -22.01
N ALA A 77 0.76 6.60 -20.87
CA ALA A 77 0.21 7.95 -20.79
C ALA A 77 0.82 8.76 -19.65
N PHE A 78 0.82 10.09 -19.85
CA PHE A 78 1.11 11.07 -18.82
C PHE A 78 -0.17 11.78 -18.42
N CYS A 79 -0.38 11.91 -17.12
CA CYS A 79 -1.42 12.74 -16.55
C CYS A 79 -0.85 13.61 -15.44
N SER A 80 -1.66 14.57 -14.99
CA SER A 80 -1.36 15.36 -13.79
C SER A 80 -1.56 14.52 -12.53
N LEU A 81 -0.97 14.97 -11.42
CA LEU A 81 -1.24 14.41 -10.09
C LEU A 81 -2.74 14.36 -9.80
N VAL A 82 -3.47 15.44 -10.13
CA VAL A 82 -4.92 15.52 -9.92
C VAL A 82 -5.66 14.43 -10.69
N GLU A 83 -5.26 14.17 -11.94
CA GLU A 83 -5.86 13.11 -12.75
C GLU A 83 -5.52 11.71 -12.21
N ALA A 84 -4.27 11.46 -11.79
CA ALA A 84 -3.87 10.18 -11.19
C ALA A 84 -4.73 9.84 -9.96
N PHE A 85 -4.91 10.79 -9.05
CA PHE A 85 -5.79 10.61 -7.89
C PHE A 85 -7.28 10.58 -8.27
N SER A 86 -7.68 11.25 -9.35
CA SER A 86 -9.06 11.16 -9.86
C SER A 86 -9.37 9.75 -10.39
N PHE A 87 -8.42 9.11 -11.09
CA PHE A 87 -8.53 7.69 -11.45
C PHE A 87 -8.59 6.79 -10.22
N MET A 88 -7.83 7.12 -9.17
CA MET A 88 -7.91 6.38 -7.91
C MET A 88 -9.28 6.45 -7.25
N GLN A 89 -9.94 7.62 -7.30
CA GLN A 89 -11.23 7.86 -6.66
C GLN A 89 -12.41 7.40 -7.52
N ASN A 90 -12.25 7.31 -8.84
CA ASN A 90 -13.31 6.94 -9.76
C ASN A 90 -13.87 5.53 -9.46
N LYS A 91 -15.20 5.41 -9.35
CA LYS A 91 -15.88 4.16 -8.95
C LYS A 91 -15.60 2.97 -9.89
N LYS A 92 -15.35 3.20 -11.18
CA LYS A 92 -15.10 2.14 -12.16
C LYS A 92 -13.69 1.57 -12.04
N THR A 93 -12.71 2.45 -11.86
CA THR A 93 -11.28 2.07 -11.78
C THR A 93 -10.88 1.64 -10.37
N SER A 94 -11.33 2.34 -9.32
CA SER A 94 -11.04 2.02 -7.90
C SER A 94 -11.30 0.58 -7.50
N ALA A 95 -12.28 -0.08 -8.14
CA ALA A 95 -12.59 -1.49 -7.91
C ALA A 95 -11.46 -2.45 -8.30
N ARG A 96 -10.58 -2.03 -9.22
CA ARG A 96 -9.42 -2.79 -9.72
C ARG A 96 -8.10 -2.28 -9.16
N ILE A 97 -8.11 -1.23 -8.34
CA ILE A 97 -6.87 -0.68 -7.81
C ILE A 97 -6.38 -1.55 -6.65
N VAL A 98 -5.08 -1.87 -6.71
CA VAL A 98 -4.36 -2.55 -5.64
C VAL A 98 -3.25 -1.62 -5.16
N GLY A 99 -3.35 -1.18 -3.92
CA GLY A 99 -2.37 -0.31 -3.28
C GLY A 99 -1.35 -1.08 -2.47
N ILE A 100 -0.05 -0.81 -2.69
CA ILE A 100 1.02 -1.35 -1.83
C ILE A 100 1.68 -0.18 -1.09
N ILE A 101 1.49 -0.15 0.23
CA ILE A 101 1.97 0.92 1.11
C ILE A 101 2.71 0.37 2.32
N GLY A 102 3.57 1.18 2.92
CA GLY A 102 4.26 0.86 4.17
C GLY A 102 4.03 1.93 5.22
N ALA A 103 4.34 1.62 6.48
CA ALA A 103 4.12 2.54 7.58
C ALA A 103 5.16 2.42 8.71
N ALA A 104 5.16 3.42 9.59
CA ALA A 104 5.93 3.39 10.83
C ALA A 104 5.23 2.53 11.87
N GLN A 105 3.92 2.72 12.08
CA GLN A 105 3.07 1.88 12.94
C GLN A 105 1.86 1.32 12.18
N ILE A 106 1.35 0.20 12.67
CA ILE A 106 0.11 -0.45 12.26
C ILE A 106 -0.62 -0.94 13.51
N ASP A 107 -1.95 -0.85 13.51
CA ASP A 107 -2.80 -1.35 14.59
C ASP A 107 -3.55 -2.65 14.24
N PRO A 108 -4.27 -3.28 15.19
CA PRO A 108 -5.03 -4.50 14.97
C PRO A 108 -6.08 -4.46 13.86
N TYR A 109 -6.48 -3.27 13.41
CA TYR A 109 -7.52 -3.08 12.39
C TYR A 109 -6.91 -2.59 11.07
N GLY A 110 -5.58 -2.56 10.97
CA GLY A 110 -4.86 -2.18 9.75
C GLY A 110 -4.85 -0.68 9.51
N ASN A 111 -5.15 0.13 10.53
CA ASN A 111 -4.89 1.56 10.47
C ASN A 111 -3.37 1.76 10.45
N LEU A 112 -2.89 2.76 9.71
CA LEU A 112 -1.46 3.02 9.53
C LEU A 112 -1.06 4.42 10.00
N ASN A 113 0.15 4.50 10.55
CA ASN A 113 0.83 5.76 10.84
C ASN A 113 2.11 5.88 10.02
N SER A 114 2.17 6.87 9.14
CA SER A 114 3.37 7.29 8.41
C SER A 114 3.66 8.78 8.61
N THR A 115 3.07 9.40 9.64
CA THR A 115 3.19 10.83 9.93
C THR A 115 4.15 11.11 11.07
N MET A 116 3.87 10.63 12.28
CA MET A 116 4.67 11.02 13.46
C MET A 116 4.55 10.03 14.62
N ILE A 117 5.53 10.01 15.51
CA ILE A 117 5.48 9.38 16.84
C ILE A 117 5.45 10.49 17.89
N GLY A 118 4.65 10.30 18.94
CA GLY A 118 4.36 11.30 19.97
C GLY A 118 3.08 12.11 19.68
N ASP A 119 2.80 13.05 20.57
CA ASP A 119 1.63 13.92 20.48
C ASP A 119 1.88 15.07 19.50
N TYR A 120 0.82 15.65 18.93
CA TYR A 120 0.95 16.74 17.95
C TYR A 120 1.68 17.98 18.52
N GLY A 121 1.55 18.21 19.83
CA GLY A 121 2.25 19.28 20.55
C GLY A 121 3.68 18.93 21.01
N ASP A 122 4.06 17.65 20.99
CA ASP A 122 5.38 17.15 21.42
C ASP A 122 5.82 15.97 20.54
N VAL A 123 6.17 16.29 19.30
CA VAL A 123 6.53 15.30 18.28
C VAL A 123 7.92 14.74 18.55
N LYS A 124 7.99 13.44 18.89
CA LYS A 124 9.26 12.72 19.15
C LYS A 124 9.98 12.33 17.86
N GLN A 125 9.21 11.97 16.83
CA GLN A 125 9.75 11.62 15.52
C GLN A 125 8.78 12.00 14.41
N ARG A 126 9.27 12.69 13.38
CA ARG A 126 8.51 13.03 12.17
C ARG A 126 8.93 12.15 11.00
N PHE A 127 7.95 11.62 10.27
CA PHE A 127 8.12 10.86 9.04
C PHE A 127 7.70 11.69 7.81
N PRO A 128 7.92 11.20 6.58
CA PRO A 128 7.52 11.93 5.37
C PRO A 128 6.03 12.34 5.30
N GLY A 129 5.13 11.61 5.97
CA GLY A 129 3.70 11.92 6.01
C GLY A 129 2.85 10.99 5.15
N SER A 130 1.66 11.48 4.78
CA SER A 130 0.67 10.70 4.03
C SER A 130 1.13 10.35 2.62
N GLY A 131 1.67 11.33 1.87
CA GLY A 131 1.68 11.22 0.40
C GLY A 131 0.27 10.87 -0.11
N GLY A 132 0.18 10.00 -1.11
CA GLY A 132 -1.09 9.43 -1.58
C GLY A 132 -1.69 8.28 -0.74
N ALA A 133 -1.09 7.90 0.40
CA ALA A 133 -1.52 6.70 1.13
C ALA A 133 -2.89 6.88 1.81
N CYS A 134 -3.23 8.08 2.29
CA CYS A 134 -4.54 8.36 2.87
C CYS A 134 -5.67 8.25 1.82
N ASP A 135 -5.48 8.83 0.64
CA ASP A 135 -6.43 8.73 -0.47
C ASP A 135 -6.63 7.27 -0.89
N LEU A 136 -5.53 6.54 -1.08
CA LEU A 136 -5.57 5.11 -1.37
C LEU A 136 -6.39 4.36 -0.31
N ALA A 137 -6.06 4.58 0.96
CA ALA A 137 -6.73 3.90 2.06
C ALA A 137 -8.21 4.29 2.23
N SER A 138 -8.62 5.45 1.71
CA SER A 138 -9.99 5.95 1.78
C SER A 138 -10.86 5.44 0.63
N PHE A 139 -10.28 5.28 -0.57
CA PHE A 139 -11.05 5.06 -1.80
C PHE A 139 -10.88 3.69 -2.46
N VAL A 140 -9.80 2.97 -2.15
CA VAL A 140 -9.41 1.75 -2.86
C VAL A 140 -9.74 0.48 -2.07
N ASN A 141 -10.08 -0.58 -2.81
CA ASN A 141 -10.63 -1.81 -2.26
C ASN A 141 -9.60 -2.80 -1.72
N THR A 142 -8.36 -2.72 -2.22
CA THR A 142 -7.30 -3.68 -1.92
C THR A 142 -6.05 -2.92 -1.50
N ILE A 143 -5.72 -3.01 -0.21
CA ILE A 143 -4.48 -2.45 0.35
C ILE A 143 -3.65 -3.61 0.88
N LEU A 144 -2.41 -3.69 0.41
CA LEU A 144 -1.36 -4.57 0.88
C LEU A 144 -0.35 -3.73 1.68
N ALA A 145 -0.29 -3.95 2.98
CA ALA A 145 0.61 -3.21 3.87
C ALA A 145 1.94 -3.96 4.03
N PHE A 146 3.06 -3.29 3.79
CA PHE A 146 4.40 -3.79 4.06
C PHE A 146 4.90 -3.32 5.42
N MET A 147 5.12 -4.27 6.32
CA MET A 147 5.54 -3.99 7.69
C MET A 147 6.63 -4.96 8.13
N LYS A 148 7.73 -4.44 8.65
CA LYS A 148 8.67 -5.29 9.39
C LYS A 148 8.04 -5.65 10.74
N LEU A 149 8.07 -6.93 11.12
CA LEU A 149 7.44 -7.41 12.35
C LEU A 149 8.28 -7.00 13.56
N GLU A 150 7.89 -5.91 14.21
CA GLU A 150 8.54 -5.36 15.40
C GLU A 150 7.47 -4.84 16.37
N LYS A 151 7.65 -5.04 17.69
CA LYS A 151 6.68 -4.58 18.71
C LYS A 151 6.37 -3.08 18.64
N ARG A 152 7.37 -2.25 18.33
CA ARG A 152 7.17 -0.79 18.16
C ARG A 152 6.37 -0.40 16.92
N LYS A 153 6.27 -1.31 15.95
CA LYS A 153 5.54 -1.11 14.69
C LYS A 153 4.12 -1.65 14.79
N PHE A 154 3.91 -2.77 15.47
CA PHE A 154 2.59 -3.35 15.70
C PHE A 154 2.09 -2.93 17.10
N VAL A 155 1.29 -1.88 17.14
CA VAL A 155 0.85 -1.22 18.38
C VAL A 155 -0.66 -1.36 18.53
N GLU A 156 -1.18 -1.41 19.75
CA GLU A 156 -2.65 -1.47 19.95
C GLU A 156 -3.34 -0.16 19.57
N GLN A 157 -2.66 0.98 19.73
CA GLN A 157 -3.15 2.31 19.37
C GLN A 157 -2.04 3.08 18.66
N LEU A 158 -2.39 3.72 17.54
CA LEU A 158 -1.48 4.60 16.80
C LEU A 158 -1.31 5.95 17.50
N ASP A 159 -0.11 6.51 17.42
CA ASP A 159 0.15 7.89 17.84
C ASP A 159 -0.54 8.88 16.89
N TYR A 160 -0.63 8.53 15.59
CA TYR A 160 -1.32 9.33 14.59
C TYR A 160 -1.98 8.44 13.53
N LEU A 161 -3.23 8.74 13.18
CA LEU A 161 -3.95 8.04 12.11
C LEU A 161 -3.65 8.71 10.76
N THR A 162 -2.71 8.15 10.00
CA THR A 162 -2.38 8.66 8.65
C THR A 162 -3.27 8.04 7.58
N SER A 163 -3.46 6.72 7.61
CA SER A 163 -4.21 6.00 6.59
C SER A 163 -5.23 5.07 7.25
N PRO A 164 -6.54 5.22 6.98
CA PRO A 164 -7.58 4.48 7.67
C PRO A 164 -7.65 3.01 7.24
N GLY A 165 -7.69 2.12 8.23
CA GLY A 165 -7.95 0.69 8.11
C GLY A 165 -9.43 0.36 8.28
N TRP A 166 -9.74 -0.77 8.92
CA TRP A 166 -11.11 -1.25 9.12
C TRP A 166 -11.88 -0.53 10.21
N ARG A 167 -11.19 -0.08 11.26
CA ARG A 167 -11.81 0.63 12.39
C ARG A 167 -11.09 1.94 12.70
N PRO A 168 -11.13 2.94 11.80
CA PRO A 168 -10.54 4.23 12.07
C PRO A 168 -11.20 4.87 13.28
N MET A 169 -10.39 5.30 14.25
CA MET A 169 -10.88 5.89 15.52
C MET A 169 -11.89 4.99 16.27
N GLY A 170 -11.79 3.67 16.10
CA GLY A 170 -12.69 2.69 16.74
C GLY A 170 -14.09 2.59 16.11
N LYS A 171 -14.39 3.34 15.05
CA LYS A 171 -15.69 3.35 14.36
C LYS A 171 -15.63 2.52 13.08
N SER A 172 -16.78 2.11 12.53
CA SER A 172 -16.79 1.50 11.20
C SER A 172 -16.38 2.53 10.13
N ARG A 173 -15.91 2.03 8.99
CA ARG A 173 -15.51 2.87 7.86
C ARG A 173 -16.65 3.76 7.37
N GLU A 174 -17.85 3.21 7.31
CA GLU A 174 -19.07 3.88 6.86
C GLU A 174 -19.46 5.03 7.81
N THR A 175 -19.35 4.83 9.13
CA THR A 175 -19.59 5.91 10.12
C THR A 175 -18.57 7.03 9.98
N CYS A 176 -17.36 6.74 9.48
CA CYS A 176 -16.34 7.73 9.15
C CYS A 176 -16.48 8.33 7.75
N GLY A 177 -17.54 7.99 7.00
CA GLY A 177 -17.74 8.46 5.62
C GLY A 177 -16.82 7.80 4.58
N LEU A 178 -16.14 6.71 4.96
CA LEU A 178 -15.27 5.94 4.08
C LEU A 178 -16.05 4.81 3.40
N ARG A 179 -15.51 4.31 2.30
CA ARG A 179 -16.08 3.13 1.61
C ARG A 179 -15.96 1.88 2.49
N PRO A 180 -16.88 0.91 2.37
CA PRO A 180 -16.92 -0.28 3.23
C PRO A 180 -15.80 -1.29 2.95
N GLN A 181 -14.89 -1.02 2.00
CA GLN A 181 -13.72 -1.85 1.73
C GLN A 181 -12.50 -1.34 2.50
N GLY A 182 -11.70 -2.25 3.04
CA GLY A 182 -10.50 -1.94 3.82
C GLY A 182 -9.30 -2.83 3.46
N PRO A 183 -8.25 -2.81 4.29
CA PRO A 183 -7.00 -3.52 4.00
C PRO A 183 -7.21 -5.04 3.88
N LYS A 184 -6.48 -5.66 2.95
CA LYS A 184 -6.64 -7.09 2.62
C LYS A 184 -5.60 -7.96 3.31
N ALA A 185 -4.36 -7.48 3.36
CA ALA A 185 -3.28 -8.19 4.02
C ALA A 185 -2.17 -7.26 4.51
N VAL A 186 -1.43 -7.76 5.50
CA VAL A 186 -0.18 -7.19 5.98
C VAL A 186 0.90 -8.22 5.72
N ILE A 187 1.88 -7.86 4.91
CA ILE A 187 2.98 -8.71 4.51
C ILE A 187 4.20 -8.27 5.30
N THR A 188 4.80 -9.23 6.01
CA THR A 188 5.91 -9.00 6.91
C THR A 188 7.11 -9.86 6.56
N ASP A 189 8.25 -9.58 7.19
CA ASP A 189 9.47 -10.37 7.08
C ASP A 189 9.40 -11.73 7.80
N MET A 190 8.24 -12.08 8.37
CA MET A 190 7.98 -13.32 9.10
C MET A 190 6.69 -14.05 8.67
N GLY A 191 5.84 -13.45 7.84
CA GLY A 191 4.55 -14.04 7.46
C GLY A 191 3.55 -13.03 6.90
N ILE A 192 2.39 -13.54 6.50
CA ILE A 192 1.25 -12.76 5.98
C ILE A 192 0.13 -12.79 7.01
N MET A 193 -0.39 -11.62 7.33
CA MET A 193 -1.57 -11.45 8.18
C MET A 193 -2.75 -10.96 7.35
N LYS A 194 -3.97 -11.36 7.71
CA LYS A 194 -5.22 -10.92 7.10
C LYS A 194 -6.18 -10.40 8.18
N PHE A 195 -7.38 -10.00 7.78
CA PHE A 195 -8.39 -9.45 8.67
C PHE A 195 -9.61 -10.35 8.71
N ASP A 196 -10.11 -10.62 9.91
CA ASP A 196 -11.29 -11.45 10.11
C ASP A 196 -12.54 -10.82 9.46
N LYS A 197 -13.39 -11.64 8.87
CA LYS A 197 -14.54 -11.15 8.08
C LYS A 197 -15.59 -10.45 8.92
N THR A 198 -15.68 -10.77 10.21
CA THR A 198 -16.74 -10.26 11.11
C THR A 198 -16.23 -9.15 12.00
N THR A 199 -15.10 -9.38 12.66
CA THR A 199 -14.51 -8.45 13.63
C THR A 199 -13.61 -7.41 12.96
N HIS A 200 -13.08 -7.75 11.78
CA HIS A 200 -12.02 -7.03 11.06
C HIS A 200 -10.71 -6.92 11.84
N ARG A 201 -10.53 -7.75 12.88
CA ARG A 201 -9.28 -7.82 13.61
C ARG A 201 -8.27 -8.64 12.82
N MET A 202 -7.02 -8.19 12.84
CA MET A 202 -5.89 -8.84 12.18
C MET A 202 -5.58 -10.21 12.82
N TYR A 203 -5.27 -11.20 11.99
CA TYR A 203 -4.84 -12.55 12.37
C TYR A 203 -3.72 -13.05 11.44
N LEU A 204 -2.89 -13.98 11.92
CA LEU A 204 -1.85 -14.63 11.11
C LEU A 204 -2.46 -15.64 10.14
N ASP A 205 -2.20 -15.48 8.85
CA ASP A 205 -2.74 -16.34 7.78
C ASP A 205 -1.70 -17.35 7.29
N GLN A 206 -0.45 -16.93 7.07
CA GLN A 206 0.64 -17.75 6.55
C GLN A 206 1.98 -17.36 7.19
N TYR A 207 2.91 -18.31 7.37
CA TYR A 207 4.27 -18.08 7.87
C TYR A 207 5.27 -19.06 7.25
#